data_AF-A0A2V6SVT1-F1
#
_entry.id   AF-A0A2V6SVT1-F1
#
_cell.length_a   1.000
_cell.length_b   1.000
_cell.length_c   1.000
_cell.angle_alpha   90.00
_cell.angle_beta   90.00
_cell.angle_gamma   90.00
#
_symmetry.space_group_name_H-M   'P 1'
#
loop_
_entity.id
_entity.type
_entity.pdbx_description
1 polymer ?
#
loop_
_entity_poly.entity_id
_entity_poly.type
_entity_poly.pdbx_seq_one_letter_code
_entity_poly.pdbx_strand_id
1 'polypeptide(L)'
;MAIRRSRIVVAAFCCLFAIAASATAECLWVLWGRESASEAWTPRDSFATEAKCRQGLLDLGNEVHRKARELRRPDLVRQDYFECWPDTVDPRGPKGK
;
A
#
# COMPACT_ATOMS: atom_id res chain seq x y z
N MET A 1 -17.27 43.70 23.32
CA MET A 1 -17.20 43.42 21.87
C MET A 1 -16.03 42.52 21.47
N ALA A 2 -14.87 42.60 22.16
CA ALA A 2 -13.67 41.77 21.87
C ALA A 2 -13.91 40.25 22.00
N ILE A 3 -14.63 39.81 23.03
CA ILE A 3 -14.90 38.38 23.33
C ILE A 3 -15.63 37.65 22.18
N ARG A 4 -16.51 38.36 21.45
CA ARG A 4 -17.29 37.79 20.34
C ARG A 4 -16.42 37.56 19.10
N ARG A 5 -15.43 38.43 18.86
CA ARG A 5 -14.45 38.31 17.78
C ARG A 5 -13.46 37.18 18.05
N SER A 6 -12.99 37.04 19.30
CA SER A 6 -12.10 35.95 19.70
C SER A 6 -12.72 34.56 19.50
N ARG A 7 -14.01 34.38 19.81
CA ARG A 7 -14.71 33.10 19.60
C ARG A 7 -14.86 32.73 18.11
N ILE A 8 -15.09 33.71 17.24
CA ILE A 8 -15.17 33.48 15.78
C ILE A 8 -13.82 33.07 15.23
N VAL A 9 -12.73 33.72 15.67
CA VAL A 9 -11.36 33.38 15.23
C VAL A 9 -10.98 31.97 15.67
N VAL A 10 -11.27 31.59 16.92
CA VAL A 10 -11.00 30.23 17.42
C VAL A 10 -11.81 29.19 16.66
N ALA A 11 -13.11 29.41 16.45
CA ALA A 11 -13.94 28.50 15.68
C ALA A 11 -13.46 28.34 14.24
N ALA A 12 -13.10 29.45 13.57
CA ALA A 12 -12.55 29.41 12.21
C ALA A 12 -11.21 28.66 12.16
N PHE A 13 -10.30 28.88 13.11
CA PHE A 13 -9.04 28.14 13.22
C PHE A 13 -9.26 26.64 13.46
N CYS A 14 -10.19 26.26 14.35
CA CYS A 14 -10.53 24.85 14.59
C CYS A 14 -11.12 24.18 13.35
N CYS A 15 -12.00 24.87 12.61
CA CYS A 15 -12.54 24.35 11.36
C CYS A 15 -11.45 24.18 10.29
N LEU A 16 -10.51 25.13 10.17
CA LEU A 16 -9.38 25.02 9.24
C LEU A 16 -8.46 23.84 9.59
N PHE A 17 -8.16 23.60 10.87
CA PHE A 17 -7.36 22.46 11.31
C PHE A 17 -8.06 21.12 11.06
N ALA A 18 -9.38 21.04 11.23
CA ALA A 18 -10.14 19.84 10.95
C ALA A 18 -10.14 19.48 9.45
N ILE A 19 -10.20 20.49 8.56
CA ILE A 19 -10.13 20.29 7.10
C ILE A 19 -8.70 19.89 6.66
N ALA A 20 -7.66 20.41 7.31
CA ALA A 20 -6.29 20.00 7.03
C ALA A 20 -6.00 18.55 7.47
N ALA A 21 -6.64 18.09 8.55
CA ALA A 21 -6.49 16.72 9.04
C ALA A 21 -7.20 15.67 8.16
N SER A 22 -8.19 16.04 7.34
CA SER A 22 -8.82 15.10 6.39
C SER A 22 -7.98 14.81 5.14
N ALA A 23 -6.83 15.47 4.99
CA ALA A 23 -5.82 15.14 3.99
C ALA A 23 -4.73 14.21 4.57
N THR A 24 -5.08 13.33 5.52
CA THR A 24 -4.33 12.08 5.63
C THR A 24 -4.52 11.37 4.30
N ALA A 25 -3.54 11.50 3.41
CA ALA A 25 -3.40 10.54 2.34
C ALA A 25 -3.49 9.17 3.00
N GLU A 26 -4.58 8.45 2.78
CA GLU A 26 -4.59 7.03 3.10
C GLU A 26 -3.51 6.46 2.18
N CYS A 27 -2.28 6.34 2.68
CA CYS A 27 -1.19 5.78 1.90
C CYS A 27 -1.62 4.36 1.57
N LEU A 28 -2.06 4.15 0.33
CA LEU A 28 -2.36 2.82 -0.17
C LEU A 28 -1.01 2.14 -0.41
N TRP A 29 -0.88 0.92 0.06
CA TRP A 29 0.31 0.09 -0.11
C TRP A 29 -0.01 -1.01 -1.09
N VAL A 30 0.79 -1.12 -2.14
CA VAL A 30 0.61 -2.10 -3.20
C VAL A 30 1.58 -3.24 -2.99
N LEU A 31 1.05 -4.46 -2.99
CA LEU A 31 1.85 -5.68 -3.06
C LEU A 31 2.22 -5.91 -4.53
N TRP A 32 3.49 -5.72 -4.85
CA TRP A 32 4.07 -5.97 -6.15
C TRP A 32 4.65 -7.37 -6.21
N GLY A 33 4.57 -7.98 -7.38
CA GLY A 33 5.20 -9.26 -7.68
C GLY A 33 5.92 -9.23 -9.01
N ARG A 34 7.04 -9.94 -9.07
CA ARG A 34 7.86 -10.13 -10.25
C ARG A 34 8.33 -11.57 -10.29
N GLU A 35 8.10 -12.22 -11.42
CA GLU A 35 8.58 -13.58 -11.64
C GLU A 35 10.10 -13.63 -11.79
N SER A 36 10.79 -14.68 -11.33
CA SER A 36 12.26 -14.80 -11.52
C SER A 36 12.72 -14.69 -12.97
N ALA A 37 11.93 -15.20 -13.92
CA ALA A 37 12.27 -15.18 -15.35
C ALA A 37 11.93 -13.84 -16.04
N SER A 38 11.32 -12.88 -15.32
CA SER A 38 10.85 -11.61 -15.87
C SER A 38 11.33 -10.44 -15.01
N GLU A 39 11.81 -9.37 -15.62
CA GLU A 39 12.14 -8.14 -14.88
C GLU A 39 10.90 -7.25 -14.65
N ALA A 40 9.72 -7.65 -15.13
CA ALA A 40 8.51 -6.84 -15.05
C ALA A 40 7.80 -6.96 -13.69
N TRP A 41 7.73 -5.85 -12.96
CA TRP A 41 6.89 -5.72 -11.78
C TRP A 41 5.41 -5.58 -12.15
N THR A 42 4.56 -6.35 -11.48
CA THR A 42 3.10 -6.32 -11.64
C THR A 42 2.42 -6.14 -10.29
N PRO A 43 1.39 -5.28 -10.19
CA PRO A 43 0.63 -5.15 -8.95
C PRO A 43 -0.23 -6.39 -8.75
N ARG A 44 -0.27 -6.92 -7.52
CA ARG A 44 -1.08 -8.10 -7.17
C ARG A 44 -2.25 -7.77 -6.26
N ASP A 45 -2.05 -6.89 -5.30
CA ASP A 45 -3.10 -6.45 -4.36
C ASP A 45 -2.76 -5.07 -3.75
N SER A 46 -3.72 -4.45 -3.06
CA SER A 46 -3.57 -3.14 -2.42
C SER A 46 -4.18 -3.11 -1.02
N PHE A 47 -3.54 -2.39 -0.10
CA PHE A 47 -3.86 -2.37 1.31
C PHE A 47 -3.84 -0.95 1.86
N ALA A 48 -4.66 -0.68 2.88
CA ALA A 48 -4.71 0.65 3.51
C ALA A 48 -3.45 1.00 4.35
N THR A 49 -2.61 0.02 4.69
CA THR A 49 -1.42 0.24 5.53
C THR A 49 -0.27 -0.69 5.14
N GLU A 50 0.96 -0.28 5.42
CA GLU A 50 2.16 -1.09 5.19
C GLU A 50 2.09 -2.44 5.90
N ALA A 51 1.65 -2.42 7.17
CA ALA A 51 1.53 -3.62 7.99
C ALA A 51 0.58 -4.64 7.36
N LYS A 52 -0.55 -4.19 6.81
CA LYS A 52 -1.48 -5.06 6.08
C LYS A 52 -0.88 -5.60 4.79
N CYS A 53 -0.12 -4.79 4.05
CA CYS A 53 0.59 -5.28 2.87
C CYS A 53 1.63 -6.35 3.20
N ARG A 54 2.44 -6.12 4.24
CA ARG A 54 3.44 -7.10 4.71
C ARG A 54 2.78 -8.38 5.21
N GLN A 55 1.61 -8.30 5.85
CA GLN A 55 0.83 -9.48 6.20
C GLN A 55 0.36 -10.22 4.94
N GLY A 56 -0.20 -9.49 3.96
CA GLY A 56 -0.61 -10.07 2.68
C GLY A 56 0.54 -10.76 1.93
N LEU A 57 1.76 -10.24 2.02
CA LEU A 57 2.97 -10.88 1.50
C LEU A 57 3.24 -12.24 2.16
N LEU A 58 3.14 -12.33 3.49
CA LEU A 58 3.31 -13.59 4.22
C LEU A 58 2.20 -14.59 3.88
N ASP A 59 0.96 -14.11 3.81
CA ASP A 59 -0.21 -14.93 3.46
C ASP A 59 -0.08 -15.49 2.04
N LEU A 60 0.38 -14.69 1.09
CA LEU A 60 0.68 -15.13 -0.27
C LEU A 60 1.76 -16.23 -0.28
N GLY A 61 2.84 -16.05 0.48
CA GLY A 61 3.87 -17.08 0.63
C GLY A 61 3.30 -18.40 1.15
N ASN A 62 2.48 -18.35 2.21
CA ASN A 62 1.83 -19.51 2.80
C ASN A 62 0.87 -20.20 1.80
N GLU A 63 0.09 -19.42 1.05
CA GLU A 63 -0.83 -19.90 0.03
C GLU A 63 -0.09 -20.66 -1.08
N VAL A 64 1.00 -20.09 -1.61
CA VAL A 64 1.83 -20.73 -2.64
C VAL A 64 2.40 -22.05 -2.13
N HIS A 65 2.94 -22.07 -0.91
CA HIS A 65 3.45 -23.30 -0.30
C HIS A 65 2.35 -24.35 -0.09
N ARG A 66 1.14 -23.93 0.31
CA ARG A 66 0.00 -24.84 0.46
C ARG A 66 -0.38 -25.47 -0.88
N LYS A 67 -0.59 -24.65 -1.91
CA LYS A 67 -0.94 -25.13 -3.26
C LYS A 67 0.13 -26.03 -3.87
N ALA A 68 1.41 -25.70 -3.68
CA ALA A 68 2.53 -26.53 -4.14
C ALA A 68 2.47 -27.95 -3.54
N ARG A 69 2.11 -28.08 -2.25
CA ARG A 69 1.92 -29.38 -1.60
C ARG A 69 0.70 -30.12 -2.14
N GLU A 70 -0.45 -29.45 -2.21
CA GLU A 70 -1.71 -30.04 -2.68
C GLU A 70 -1.59 -30.58 -4.11
N LEU A 71 -0.93 -29.83 -4.99
CA LEU A 71 -0.71 -30.22 -6.38
C LEU A 71 0.48 -31.18 -6.57
N ARG A 72 1.26 -31.46 -5.52
CA ARG A 72 2.54 -32.20 -5.58
C ARG A 72 3.52 -31.58 -6.59
N ARG A 73 3.57 -30.25 -6.62
CA ARG A 73 4.38 -29.45 -7.53
C ARG A 73 5.27 -28.49 -6.73
N PRO A 74 6.40 -28.99 -6.18
CA PRO A 74 7.31 -28.18 -5.37
C PRO A 74 7.94 -27.03 -6.18
N ASP A 75 7.97 -27.16 -7.50
CA ASP A 75 8.44 -26.13 -8.43
C ASP A 75 7.55 -24.88 -8.48
N LEU A 76 6.32 -24.95 -7.97
CA LEU A 76 5.44 -23.78 -7.83
C LEU A 76 5.90 -22.79 -6.76
N VAL A 77 6.77 -23.20 -5.84
CA VAL A 77 7.47 -22.29 -4.91
C VAL A 77 8.64 -21.64 -5.64
N ARG A 78 8.39 -21.13 -6.85
CA ARG A 78 9.41 -20.52 -7.71
C ARG A 78 10.00 -19.29 -7.01
N GLN A 79 11.21 -18.92 -7.41
CA GLN A 79 11.89 -17.71 -6.93
C GLN A 79 11.20 -16.46 -7.47
N ASP A 80 9.98 -16.18 -7.03
CA ASP A 80 9.29 -14.94 -7.34
C ASP A 80 9.69 -13.89 -6.30
N TYR A 81 9.89 -12.66 -6.77
CA TYR A 81 10.18 -11.51 -5.93
C TYR A 81 8.88 -10.80 -5.63
N PHE A 82 8.66 -10.48 -4.36
CA PHE A 82 7.48 -9.76 -3.92
C PHE A 82 7.91 -8.65 -2.97
N GLU A 83 7.32 -7.48 -3.15
CA GLU A 83 7.66 -6.32 -2.34
C GLU A 83 6.44 -5.41 -2.15
N CYS A 84 6.36 -4.79 -0.98
CA CYS A 84 5.36 -3.80 -0.66
C CYS A 84 5.92 -2.40 -0.89
N TRP A 85 5.24 -1.61 -1.72
CA TRP A 85 5.58 -0.21 -1.92
C TRP A 85 4.35 0.69 -1.74
N PRO A 86 4.55 1.96 -1.34
CA PRO A 86 3.48 2.94 -1.43
C PRO A 86 2.94 3.04 -2.86
N ASP A 87 1.66 3.31 -3.03
CA ASP A 87 0.98 3.48 -4.32
C ASP A 87 1.56 4.60 -5.19
N THR A 88 2.22 5.57 -4.56
CA THR A 88 2.98 6.65 -5.21
C THR A 88 4.29 6.19 -5.85
N VAL A 89 4.78 4.98 -5.54
CA VAL A 89 6.01 4.41 -6.09
C VAL A 89 5.64 3.37 -7.15
N ASP A 90 5.88 3.70 -8.42
CA ASP A 90 5.79 2.73 -9.53
C ASP A 90 7.19 2.15 -9.84
N PRO A 91 7.42 0.87 -9.56
CA PRO A 91 8.73 0.23 -9.76
C PRO A 91 9.05 -0.12 -11.20
N ARG A 92 8.11 0.07 -12.11
CA ARG A 92 8.36 -0.08 -13.54
C ARG A 92 9.15 1.10 -14.11
N GLY A 93 9.48 2.08 -13.26
CA GLY A 93 10.16 3.31 -13.64
C GLY A 93 9.18 4.35 -14.17
N PRO A 94 9.69 5.51 -14.62
CA PRO A 94 8.86 6.58 -15.16
C PRO A 94 8.06 6.07 -16.36
N LYS A 95 6.73 6.20 -16.28
CA LYS A 95 5.84 6.11 -17.44
C LYS A 95 6.34 7.21 -18.41
N GLY A 96 6.62 6.85 -19.67
CA GLY A 96 7.41 7.65 -20.62
C GLY A 96 7.06 9.14 -20.73
N LYS A 97 8.00 9.90 -21.30
CA LYS A 97 7.92 11.37 -21.50
C LYS A 97 6.62 11.84 -22.12
#